data_AF-A0A9X9A0J6-F1
#
_entry.id   AF-A0A9X9A0J6-F1
#
_cell.length_a   1.000
_cell.length_b   1.000
_cell.length_c   1.000
_cell.angle_alpha   90.00
_cell.angle_beta   90.00
_cell.angle_gamma   90.00
#
_symmetry.space_group_name_H-M   'P 1'
#
loop_
_entity.id
_entity.type
_entity.pdbx_description
1 polymer ?
#
loop_
_entity_poly.entity_id
_entity_poly.type
_entity_poly.pdbx_seq_one_letter_code
_entity_poly.pdbx_strand_id
1 'polypeptide(L)'
;GENSRIQWKELGQKIHMTGQAVGNRIRRLEDLGIIEQYTIAINRIKLGQTVTAFVTLFVTSANHQEFMDFFQKEEEISEVHRVSGEGCYLL
;
A
#
# COMPACT_ATOMS: atom_id res chain seq x y z
N GLY A 1 -2.55 4.26 -8.66
CA GLY A 1 -1.59 4.49 -9.76
C GLY A 1 -2.23 4.10 -11.07
N GLU A 2 -1.91 4.79 -12.17
CA GLU A 2 -2.55 4.54 -13.49
C GLU A 2 -2.04 3.26 -14.16
N ASN A 3 -0.75 3.19 -14.51
CA ASN A 3 -0.15 2.02 -15.14
C ASN A 3 1.37 1.96 -14.84
N SER A 4 1.78 1.06 -13.94
CA SER A 4 3.19 0.86 -13.59
C SER A 4 3.99 0.11 -14.67
N ARG A 5 3.33 -0.48 -15.68
CA ARG A 5 3.96 -1.23 -16.77
C ARG A 5 4.20 -0.39 -18.03
N ILE A 6 3.93 0.91 -17.98
CA ILE A 6 4.20 1.81 -19.10
C ILE A 6 5.67 1.72 -19.52
N GLN A 7 5.92 1.62 -20.83
CA GLN A 7 7.30 1.60 -21.31
C GLN A 7 7.97 2.95 -21.01
N TRP A 8 9.21 2.94 -20.54
CA TRP A 8 9.93 4.18 -20.22
C TRP A 8 10.05 5.14 -21.39
N LYS A 9 10.11 4.61 -22.63
CA LYS A 9 10.07 5.42 -23.86
C LYS A 9 8.76 6.20 -23.97
N GLU A 10 7.63 5.55 -23.75
CA GLU A 10 6.30 6.17 -23.81
C GLU A 10 6.12 7.17 -22.66
N LEU A 11 6.53 6.80 -21.44
CA LEU A 11 6.51 7.70 -20.28
C LEU A 11 7.38 8.94 -20.53
N GLY A 12 8.58 8.74 -21.09
CA GLY A 12 9.49 9.81 -21.45
C GLY A 12 8.88 10.79 -22.46
N GLN A 13 8.19 10.29 -23.49
CA GLN A 13 7.48 11.14 -24.45
C GLN A 13 6.43 12.04 -23.78
N LYS A 14 5.67 11.49 -22.80
CA LYS A 14 4.64 12.25 -22.06
C LYS A 14 5.22 13.37 -21.18
N ILE A 15 6.44 13.20 -20.68
CA ILE A 15 7.07 14.15 -19.74
C ILE A 15 8.32 14.85 -20.30
N HIS A 16 8.50 14.83 -21.62
CA HIS A 16 9.64 15.44 -22.33
C HIS A 16 11.01 14.96 -21.83
N MET A 17 11.13 13.66 -21.54
CA MET A 17 12.38 13.00 -21.14
C MET A 17 12.73 11.85 -22.09
N THR A 18 14.01 11.50 -22.19
CA THR A 18 14.42 10.26 -22.86
C THR A 18 14.04 9.05 -22.00
N GLY A 19 13.85 7.88 -22.62
CA GLY A 19 13.56 6.64 -21.87
C GLY A 19 14.67 6.28 -20.87
N GLN A 20 15.94 6.60 -21.18
CA GLN A 20 17.06 6.41 -20.26
C GLN A 20 16.98 7.35 -19.04
N ALA A 21 16.62 8.62 -19.25
CA ALA A 21 16.47 9.59 -18.16
C ALA A 21 15.32 9.19 -17.21
N VAL A 22 14.22 8.66 -17.76
CA VAL A 22 13.11 8.08 -16.98
C VAL A 22 13.58 6.89 -16.16
N GLY A 23 14.28 5.92 -16.77
CA GLY A 23 14.79 4.75 -16.07
C GLY A 23 15.73 5.10 -14.92
N ASN A 24 16.62 6.08 -15.11
CA ASN A 24 17.50 6.57 -14.04
C ASN A 24 16.73 7.23 -12.90
N ARG A 25 15.68 8.00 -13.21
CA ARG A 25 14.83 8.62 -12.19
C ARG A 25 14.08 7.56 -11.38
N ILE A 26 13.50 6.55 -12.04
CA ILE A 26 12.80 5.46 -11.35
C ILE A 26 13.76 4.73 -10.42
N ARG A 27 14.94 4.31 -10.90
CA ARG A 27 15.98 3.70 -10.05
C ARG A 27 16.32 4.54 -8.84
N ARG A 28 16.52 5.85 -9.02
CA ARG A 28 16.78 6.75 -7.89
C ARG A 28 15.63 6.77 -6.88
N LEU A 29 14.38 6.68 -7.34
CA LEU A 29 13.22 6.65 -6.43
C LEU A 29 13.12 5.32 -5.70
N GLU A 30 13.49 4.20 -6.33
CA GLU A 30 13.63 2.88 -5.68
C GLU A 30 14.76 2.92 -4.63
N ASP A 31 15.94 3.43 -5.00
CA ASP A 31 17.11 3.55 -4.11
C ASP A 31 16.82 4.44 -2.89
N LEU A 32 15.99 5.48 -3.06
CA LEU A 32 15.54 6.36 -1.99
C LEU A 32 14.39 5.76 -1.15
N GLY A 33 13.86 4.60 -1.50
CA GLY A 33 12.69 3.99 -0.86
C GLY A 33 11.38 4.75 -1.08
N ILE A 34 11.35 5.71 -2.02
CA ILE A 34 10.12 6.43 -2.40
C ILE A 34 9.20 5.51 -3.20
N ILE A 35 9.78 4.67 -4.07
CA ILE A 35 9.08 3.53 -4.64
C ILE A 35 9.41 2.33 -3.76
N GLU A 36 8.49 2.00 -2.86
CA GLU A 36 8.67 0.89 -1.92
C GLU A 36 8.51 -0.47 -2.61
N GLN A 37 7.55 -0.58 -3.53
CA GLN A 37 7.27 -1.82 -4.23
C GLN A 37 6.47 -1.63 -5.53
N TYR A 38 6.53 -2.64 -6.39
CA TYR A 38 5.63 -2.82 -7.52
C TYR A 38 4.59 -3.88 -7.16
N THR A 39 3.32 -3.51 -7.21
CA THR A 39 2.21 -4.41 -6.89
C THR A 39 1.12 -4.37 -7.96
N ILE A 40 0.13 -5.25 -7.81
CA ILE A 40 -1.04 -5.36 -8.68
C ILE A 40 -2.29 -4.82 -7.98
N ALA A 41 -3.22 -4.28 -8.75
CA ALA A 41 -4.56 -3.98 -8.26
C ALA A 41 -5.41 -5.26 -8.34
N ILE A 42 -5.78 -5.82 -7.19
CA ILE A 42 -6.59 -7.04 -7.11
C ILE A 42 -8.07 -6.69 -7.04
N ASN A 43 -8.88 -7.34 -7.88
CA ASN A 43 -10.34 -7.27 -7.75
C ASN A 43 -10.81 -8.26 -6.68
N ARG A 44 -10.98 -7.77 -5.45
CA ARG A 44 -11.38 -8.57 -4.27
C ARG A 44 -12.77 -9.21 -4.43
N ILE A 45 -13.72 -8.52 -5.05
CA ILE A 45 -15.08 -9.03 -5.29
C ILE A 45 -15.04 -10.32 -6.14
N LYS A 46 -14.21 -10.34 -7.20
CA LYS A 46 -14.05 -11.53 -8.05
C LYS A 46 -13.36 -12.70 -7.36
N LEU A 47 -12.71 -12.46 -6.21
CA LEU A 47 -12.12 -13.49 -5.37
C LEU A 47 -13.07 -13.95 -4.25
N GLY A 48 -14.32 -13.52 -4.25
CA GLY A 48 -15.31 -13.89 -3.23
C GLY A 48 -15.30 -12.99 -1.99
N GLN A 49 -14.40 -12.00 -1.92
CA GLN A 49 -14.37 -10.98 -0.86
C GLN A 49 -15.38 -9.88 -1.22
N THR A 50 -16.66 -10.13 -0.94
CA THR A 50 -17.78 -9.26 -1.35
C THR A 50 -18.11 -8.16 -0.35
N VAL A 51 -17.58 -8.26 0.88
CA VAL A 51 -17.77 -7.28 1.94
C VAL A 51 -16.45 -6.63 2.27
N THR A 52 -16.46 -5.32 2.45
CA THR A 52 -15.37 -4.54 3.03
C THR A 52 -15.93 -3.79 4.22
N ALA A 53 -15.30 -3.97 5.37
CA ALA A 53 -15.70 -3.34 6.63
C ALA A 53 -14.55 -2.51 7.16
N PHE A 54 -14.89 -1.42 7.84
CA PHE A 54 -13.97 -0.64 8.64
C PHE A 54 -14.31 -0.86 10.11
N VAL A 55 -13.34 -1.27 10.91
CA VAL A 55 -13.53 -1.60 12.33
C VAL A 55 -12.70 -0.67 13.19
N THR A 56 -13.38 0.09 14.05
CA THR A 56 -12.70 0.90 15.08
C THR A 56 -12.54 0.06 16.34
N LEU A 57 -11.30 -0.01 16.84
CA LEU A 57 -10.96 -0.84 18.00
C LEU A 57 -10.60 0.03 19.19
N PHE A 58 -11.18 -0.32 20.33
CA PHE A 58 -10.90 0.28 21.63
C PHE A 58 -10.12 -0.73 22.45
N VAL A 59 -8.84 -0.44 22.72
CA VAL A 59 -7.97 -1.35 23.46
C VAL A 59 -7.83 -0.80 24.88
N THR A 60 -8.29 -1.56 25.87
CA THR A 60 -8.20 -1.21 27.29
C THR A 60 -6.92 -1.74 27.96
N SER A 61 -6.18 -2.63 27.28
CA SER A 61 -4.96 -3.26 27.81
C SER A 61 -3.69 -2.56 27.33
N ALA A 62 -2.64 -2.57 28.14
CA ALA A 62 -1.35 -1.95 27.80
C ALA A 62 -0.53 -2.74 26.75
N ASN A 63 -0.90 -3.98 26.43
CA ASN A 63 -0.10 -4.85 25.56
C ASN A 63 -0.50 -4.73 24.08
N HIS A 64 -0.17 -3.59 23.50
CA HIS A 64 -0.48 -3.26 22.10
C HIS A 64 0.33 -4.09 21.08
N GLN A 65 1.50 -4.63 21.46
CA GLN A 65 2.40 -5.30 20.52
C GLN A 65 1.86 -6.67 20.09
N GLU A 66 1.41 -7.50 21.03
CA GLU A 66 0.82 -8.82 20.70
C GLU A 66 -0.39 -8.69 19.78
N PHE A 67 -1.15 -7.60 19.93
CA PHE A 67 -2.30 -7.29 19.10
C PHE A 67 -1.91 -6.94 17.65
N MET A 68 -0.85 -6.16 17.48
CA MET A 68 -0.31 -5.87 16.14
C MET A 68 0.26 -7.13 15.48
N ASP A 69 0.94 -7.98 16.25
CA ASP A 69 1.51 -9.23 15.74
C ASP A 69 0.43 -10.24 15.32
N PHE A 70 -0.74 -10.23 15.97
CA PHE A 70 -1.90 -11.00 15.56
C PHE A 70 -2.41 -10.54 14.20
N PHE A 71 -2.67 -9.24 14.03
CA PHE A 71 -3.23 -8.73 12.77
C PHE A 71 -2.32 -8.88 11.57
N GLN A 72 -1.00 -8.81 11.75
CA GLN A 72 -0.06 -9.04 10.65
C GLN A 72 -0.12 -10.46 10.08
N LYS A 73 -0.70 -11.42 10.80
CA LYS A 73 -0.81 -12.82 10.38
C LYS A 73 -2.15 -13.15 9.74
N GLU A 74 -3.14 -12.25 9.84
CA GLU A 74 -4.49 -12.48 9.34
C GLU A 74 -4.63 -11.93 7.92
N GLU A 75 -4.74 -12.81 6.93
CA GLU A 75 -4.82 -12.44 5.50
C GLU A 75 -6.09 -11.65 5.14
N GLU A 76 -7.13 -11.75 5.98
CA GLU A 76 -8.38 -11.00 5.80
C GLU A 76 -8.21 -9.52 6.15
N ILE A 77 -7.19 -9.15 6.93
CA ILE A 77 -6.93 -7.79 7.35
C ILE A 77 -5.98 -7.14 6.35
N SER A 78 -6.50 -6.18 5.58
CA SER A 78 -5.70 -5.50 4.57
C SER A 78 -4.73 -4.49 5.16
N GLU A 79 -5.14 -3.74 6.18
CA GLU A 79 -4.38 -2.64 6.76
C GLU A 79 -4.78 -2.43 8.22
N VAL A 80 -3.87 -1.90 9.04
CA VAL A 80 -4.15 -1.50 10.42
C VAL A 80 -3.46 -0.18 10.69
N HIS A 81 -4.25 0.80 11.14
CA HIS A 81 -3.80 2.17 11.39
C HIS A 81 -4.03 2.55 12.84
N ARG A 82 -2.98 3.03 13.52
CA ARG A 82 -3.14 3.65 14.84
C ARG A 82 -3.70 5.06 14.64
N VAL A 83 -4.78 5.39 15.33
CA VAL A 83 -5.45 6.68 15.21
C VAL A 83 -5.40 7.45 16.53
N SER A 84 -5.53 8.78 16.46
CA SER A 84 -5.52 9.68 17.62
C SER A 84 -6.92 10.07 18.11
N GLY A 85 -7.97 9.49 17.53
CA GLY A 85 -9.37 9.75 17.89
C GLY A 85 -9.83 8.97 19.14
N GLU A 86 -11.14 8.78 19.29
CA GLU A 86 -11.72 8.04 20.43
C GLU A 86 -11.30 6.56 20.44
N GLY A 87 -11.11 5.95 19.26
CA GLY A 87 -10.57 4.61 19.11
C GLY A 87 -9.04 4.57 19.09
N CYS A 88 -8.45 3.42 19.40
CA CYS A 88 -7.00 3.22 19.36
C CYS A 88 -6.51 2.84 17.95
N TYR A 89 -7.30 2.04 17.22
CA TYR A 89 -6.97 1.55 15.88
C TYR A 89 -8.17 1.58 14.94
N LEU A 90 -7.87 1.72 13.65
CA LEU A 90 -8.79 1.52 12.53
C LEU A 90 -8.19 0.47 11.60
N LEU A 91 -8.98 -0.54 11.25
CA LEU A 91 -8.66 -1.52 10.23
C LEU A 91 -9.78 -1.61 9.19
#